data_AF-A0A961IHV8-F1
#
_entry.id   AF-A0A961IHV8-F1
#
_cell.length_a   1.000
_cell.length_b   1.000
_cell.length_c   1.000
_cell.angle_alpha   90.00
_cell.angle_beta   90.00
_cell.angle_gamma   90.00
#
_symmetry.space_group_name_H-M   'P 1'
#
loop_
_entity.id
_entity.type
_entity.pdbx_description
1 polymer ?
#
loop_
_entity_poly.entity_id
_entity_poly.type
_entity_poly.pdbx_seq_one_letter_code
_entity_poly.pdbx_strand_id
1 'polypeptide(L)'
;MQTSEIDRWIKIFHSGRIGTKGWDKRQKQLLALIDDHRTEVERKLIQLGAVIGPEWARANDVRRINNKDLLRWGTEMRSAARVSGKELLDRLDKIESEVKRKLQN
;
A
#
# COMPACT_ATOMS: atom_id res chain seq x y z
N MET A 1 26.24 1.88 -8.42
CA MET A 1 25.22 2.94 -8.28
C MET A 1 23.85 2.34 -8.63
N GLN A 2 23.16 1.71 -7.66
CA GLN A 2 21.84 1.05 -7.87
C GLN A 2 20.64 1.93 -7.50
N THR A 3 20.89 3.12 -6.94
CA THR A 3 19.86 4.01 -6.39
C THR A 3 18.85 4.49 -7.44
N SER A 4 19.29 4.72 -8.68
CA SER A 4 18.43 5.25 -9.75
C SER A 4 17.32 4.28 -10.20
N GLU A 5 17.55 2.97 -10.14
CA GLU A 5 16.54 1.98 -10.54
C GLU A 5 15.50 1.79 -9.43
N ILE A 6 15.94 1.67 -8.18
CA ILE A 6 15.05 1.57 -7.02
C ILE A 6 14.15 2.80 -6.95
N ASP A 7 14.71 4.01 -7.08
CA ASP A 7 13.94 5.26 -7.07
C ASP A 7 12.89 5.31 -8.19
N ARG A 8 13.23 4.80 -9.37
CA ARG A 8 12.29 4.68 -10.49
C ARG A 8 11.13 3.75 -10.14
N TRP A 9 11.40 2.61 -9.52
CA TRP A 9 10.38 1.65 -9.12
C TRP A 9 9.53 2.14 -7.95
N ILE A 10 10.11 2.86 -6.99
CA ILE A 10 9.37 3.57 -5.94
C ILE A 10 8.42 4.59 -6.56
N LYS A 11 8.91 5.40 -7.52
CA LYS A 11 8.06 6.34 -8.25
C LYS A 11 6.90 5.62 -8.94
N ILE A 12 7.17 4.50 -9.62
CA ILE A 12 6.13 3.67 -10.26
C ILE A 12 5.13 3.12 -9.24
N PHE A 13 5.58 2.71 -8.06
CA PHE A 13 4.68 2.24 -7.01
C PHE A 13 3.68 3.33 -6.61
N HIS A 14 4.16 4.56 -6.39
CA HIS A 14 3.33 5.69 -5.99
C HIS A 14 2.45 6.22 -7.13
N SER A 15 3.04 6.50 -8.30
CA SER A 15 2.33 7.10 -9.44
C SER A 15 1.49 6.10 -10.23
N GLY A 16 1.90 4.84 -10.25
CA GLY A 16 1.39 3.82 -11.15
C GLY A 16 2.06 3.86 -12.53
N ARG A 17 1.55 3.03 -13.43
CA ARG A 17 1.89 3.00 -14.87
C ARG A 17 0.61 3.10 -15.69
N ILE A 18 0.75 3.22 -17.01
CA ILE A 18 -0.38 3.15 -17.93
C ILE A 18 -1.20 1.89 -17.64
N GLY A 19 -2.52 2.05 -17.48
CA GLY A 19 -3.44 0.95 -17.16
C GLY A 19 -3.45 0.48 -15.70
N THR A 20 -2.52 0.93 -14.83
CA THR A 20 -2.44 0.49 -13.42
C THR A 20 -2.34 1.67 -12.46
N LYS A 21 -3.31 1.78 -11.54
CA LYS A 21 -3.30 2.83 -10.52
C LYS A 21 -2.18 2.60 -9.52
N GLY A 22 -1.36 3.62 -9.27
CA GLY A 22 -0.39 3.64 -8.20
C GLY A 22 -1.03 3.80 -6.82
N TRP A 23 -0.18 3.75 -5.79
CA TRP A 23 -0.58 3.88 -4.40
C TRP A 23 -1.36 5.17 -4.15
N ASP A 24 -0.86 6.32 -4.58
CA ASP A 24 -1.44 7.63 -4.27
C ASP A 24 -2.88 7.76 -4.82
N LYS A 25 -3.11 7.25 -6.03
CA LYS A 25 -4.46 7.23 -6.62
C LYS A 25 -5.37 6.26 -5.87
N ARG A 26 -4.86 5.13 -5.37
CA ARG A 26 -5.65 4.20 -4.55
C ARG A 26 -6.02 4.81 -3.21
N GLN A 27 -5.09 5.52 -2.56
CA GLN A 27 -5.37 6.21 -1.30
C GLN A 27 -6.55 7.18 -1.46
N LYS A 28 -6.49 8.06 -2.46
CA LYS A 28 -7.57 9.02 -2.75
C LYS A 28 -8.91 8.31 -2.98
N GLN A 29 -8.90 7.17 -3.66
CA GLN A 29 -10.12 6.39 -3.91
C GLN A 29 -10.68 5.73 -2.65
N LEU A 30 -9.82 5.24 -1.75
CA LEU A 30 -10.27 4.65 -0.49
C LEU A 30 -10.84 5.72 0.43
N LEU A 31 -10.15 6.86 0.55
CA LEU A 31 -10.60 7.99 1.35
C LEU A 31 -11.91 8.57 0.82
N ALA A 32 -12.16 8.56 -0.49
CA ALA A 32 -13.43 9.03 -1.06
C ALA A 32 -14.64 8.11 -0.77
N LEU A 33 -14.43 6.91 -0.21
CA LEU A 33 -15.50 5.96 0.12
C LEU A 33 -15.92 6.03 1.60
N ILE A 34 -15.21 6.82 2.42
CA ILE A 34 -15.43 6.86 3.86
C ILE A 34 -15.56 8.32 4.33
N ASP A 35 -16.41 8.52 5.32
CA ASP A 35 -16.58 9.80 6.00
C ASP A 35 -16.04 9.76 7.44
N ASP A 36 -16.06 8.59 8.07
CA ASP A 36 -15.53 8.34 9.41
C ASP A 36 -14.04 7.94 9.37
N HIS A 37 -13.31 8.21 10.46
CA HIS A 37 -11.89 7.84 10.63
C HIS A 37 -10.95 8.25 9.48
N ARG A 38 -11.36 9.22 8.66
CA ARG A 38 -10.68 9.60 7.41
C ARG A 38 -9.22 9.98 7.67
N THR A 39 -8.97 10.79 8.70
CA THR A 39 -7.64 11.26 9.06
C THR A 39 -6.75 10.13 9.58
N GLU A 40 -7.27 9.20 10.40
CA GLU A 40 -6.50 8.03 10.82
C GLU A 40 -6.15 7.12 9.64
N VAL A 41 -7.13 6.84 8.77
CA VAL A 41 -6.95 6.03 7.57
C VAL A 41 -5.91 6.64 6.64
N GLU A 42 -5.98 7.95 6.38
CA GLU A 42 -5.03 8.65 5.51
C GLU A 42 -3.60 8.53 6.04
N ARG A 43 -3.41 8.81 7.33
CA ARG A 43 -2.11 8.67 7.99
C ARG A 43 -1.56 7.26 7.89
N LYS A 44 -2.37 6.22 8.11
CA LYS A 44 -1.92 4.82 7.97
C LYS A 44 -1.58 4.45 6.54
N LEU A 45 -2.36 4.91 5.56
CA LEU A 45 -2.09 4.68 4.15
C LEU A 45 -0.76 5.33 3.71
N ILE A 46 -0.46 6.53 4.21
CA ILE A 46 0.82 7.21 3.96
C ILE A 46 1.97 6.39 4.55
N GLN A 47 1.87 5.98 5.82
CA GLN A 47 2.89 5.19 6.50
C GLN A 47 3.14 3.84 5.81
N LEU A 48 2.07 3.12 5.46
CA LEU A 48 2.18 1.85 4.74
C LEU A 48 2.82 2.04 3.36
N GLY A 49 2.48 3.10 2.63
CA GLY A 49 3.10 3.40 1.34
C GLY A 49 4.61 3.60 1.44
N ALA A 50 5.05 4.35 2.45
CA ALA A 50 6.46 4.63 2.71
C ALA A 50 7.28 3.38 3.06
N VAL A 51 6.64 2.34 3.61
CA VAL A 51 7.28 1.07 3.96
C VAL A 51 7.21 0.07 2.81
N ILE A 52 6.03 -0.10 2.21
CA ILE A 52 5.78 -1.08 1.14
C ILE A 52 6.51 -0.69 -0.14
N GLY A 53 6.51 0.60 -0.51
CA GLY A 53 7.06 1.08 -1.77
C GLY A 53 8.54 0.73 -1.97
N PRO A 54 9.43 1.10 -1.03
CA PRO A 54 10.85 0.75 -1.12
C PRO A 54 11.12 -0.75 -1.15
N GLU A 55 10.39 -1.54 -0.35
CA GLU A 55 10.57 -2.99 -0.34
C GLU A 55 10.14 -3.62 -1.67
N TRP A 56 8.97 -3.24 -2.18
CA TRP A 56 8.46 -3.77 -3.44
C TRP A 56 9.33 -3.39 -4.65
N ALA A 57 9.98 -2.23 -4.57
CA ALA A 57 10.90 -1.71 -5.58
C ALA A 57 12.26 -2.41 -5.63
N ARG A 58 12.58 -3.25 -4.64
CA ARG A 58 13.79 -4.10 -4.66
C ARG A 58 13.70 -5.15 -5.78
N ALA A 59 14.85 -5.73 -6.10
CA ALA A 59 14.92 -6.82 -7.06
C ALA A 59 14.03 -8.01 -6.63
N ASN A 60 13.47 -8.70 -7.63
CA ASN A 60 12.42 -9.71 -7.42
C ASN A 60 12.87 -10.91 -6.57
N ASP A 61 14.16 -11.23 -6.60
CA ASP A 61 14.83 -12.31 -5.89
C ASP A 61 15.02 -12.03 -4.40
N VAL A 62 15.09 -10.74 -4.02
CA VAL A 62 15.34 -10.33 -2.63
C VAL A 62 14.13 -9.69 -1.95
N ARG A 63 13.15 -9.21 -2.70
CA ARG A 63 11.97 -8.54 -2.13
C ARG A 63 11.07 -9.52 -1.37
N ARG A 64 10.63 -9.11 -0.19
CA ARG A 64 9.74 -9.87 0.69
C ARG A 64 8.27 -9.56 0.42
N ILE A 65 8.00 -8.41 -0.18
CA ILE A 65 6.67 -7.96 -0.61
C ILE A 65 6.58 -8.01 -2.13
N ASN A 66 5.66 -8.83 -2.65
CA ASN A 66 5.52 -9.07 -4.08
C ASN A 66 4.16 -8.59 -4.63
N ASN A 67 3.96 -8.76 -5.94
CA ASN A 67 2.73 -8.33 -6.61
C ASN A 67 1.46 -9.02 -6.07
N LYS A 68 1.56 -10.28 -5.62
CA LYS A 68 0.41 -11.01 -5.05
C LYS A 68 -0.04 -10.37 -3.74
N ASP A 69 0.92 -9.97 -2.90
CA ASP A 69 0.63 -9.25 -1.65
C ASP A 69 -0.10 -7.92 -1.94
N LEU A 70 0.42 -7.11 -2.87
CA LEU A 70 -0.20 -5.84 -3.26
C LEU A 70 -1.62 -6.01 -3.82
N LEU A 71 -1.84 -7.04 -4.65
CA LEU A 71 -3.16 -7.33 -5.23
C LEU A 71 -4.16 -7.74 -4.16
N ARG A 72 -3.76 -8.60 -3.22
CA ARG A 72 -4.60 -9.05 -2.12
C ARG A 72 -4.94 -7.90 -1.19
N TRP A 73 -3.93 -7.20 -0.65
CA TRP A 73 -4.15 -6.05 0.24
C TRP A 73 -4.97 -4.95 -0.44
N GLY A 74 -4.71 -4.68 -1.72
CA GLY A 74 -5.50 -3.74 -2.49
C GLY A 74 -6.98 -4.12 -2.56
N THR A 75 -7.30 -5.41 -2.68
CA THR A 75 -8.67 -5.91 -2.70
C THR A 75 -9.31 -5.85 -1.33
N GLU A 76 -8.59 -6.25 -0.27
CA GLU A 76 -9.08 -6.19 1.10
C GLU A 76 -9.39 -4.75 1.55
N MET A 77 -8.49 -3.79 1.27
CA MET A 77 -8.73 -2.38 1.57
C MET A 77 -9.97 -1.85 0.85
N ARG A 78 -10.16 -2.18 -0.43
CA ARG A 78 -11.34 -1.72 -1.19
C ARG A 78 -12.64 -2.32 -0.65
N SER A 79 -12.62 -3.58 -0.24
CA SER A 79 -13.80 -4.22 0.36
C SER A 79 -14.12 -3.60 1.72
N ALA A 80 -13.11 -3.37 2.55
CA ALA A 80 -13.28 -2.74 3.86
C ALA A 80 -13.78 -1.28 3.76
N ALA A 81 -13.22 -0.49 2.83
CA ALA A 81 -13.63 0.89 2.59
C ALA A 81 -15.10 1.05 2.15
N ARG A 82 -15.70 0.00 1.58
CA ARG A 82 -17.14 -0.01 1.22
C ARG A 82 -18.06 -0.29 2.42
N VAL A 83 -17.51 -0.74 3.54
CA VAL A 83 -18.24 -1.01 4.77
C VAL A 83 -18.21 0.22 5.66
N SER A 84 -17.02 0.68 6.05
CA SER A 84 -16.81 1.90 6.85
C SER A 84 -15.33 2.28 6.92
N GLY A 85 -15.04 3.52 7.37
CA GLY A 85 -13.70 3.96 7.73
C GLY A 85 -13.09 3.14 8.87
N LYS A 86 -13.90 2.78 9.88
CA LYS A 86 -13.46 1.86 10.94
C LYS A 86 -13.02 0.49 10.42
N GLU A 87 -13.80 -0.16 9.56
CA GLU A 87 -13.42 -1.48 9.01
C GLU A 87 -12.16 -1.37 8.13
N LEU A 88 -12.02 -0.27 7.37
CA LEU A 88 -10.78 0.00 6.65
C LEU A 88 -9.60 0.19 7.61
N LEU A 89 -9.77 0.91 8.72
CA LEU A 89 -8.73 1.10 9.71
C LEU A 89 -8.28 -0.23 10.34
N ASP A 90 -9.25 -1.04 10.79
CA ASP A 90 -9.01 -2.39 11.34
C ASP A 90 -8.30 -3.30 10.31
N ARG A 91 -8.60 -3.11 9.01
CA ARG A 91 -7.92 -3.82 7.93
C ARG A 91 -6.49 -3.33 7.72
N LEU A 92 -6.25 -2.02 7.77
CA LEU A 92 -4.91 -1.45 7.65
C LEU A 92 -4.00 -1.92 8.79
N ASP A 93 -4.50 -2.08 10.01
CA ASP A 93 -3.75 -2.63 11.15
C ASP A 93 -3.28 -4.07 10.91
N LYS A 94 -4.15 -4.90 10.32
CA LYS A 94 -3.81 -6.28 9.95
C LYS A 94 -2.74 -6.32 8.87
N ILE A 95 -2.87 -5.45 7.85
CA ILE A 95 -1.87 -5.32 6.77
C ILE A 95 -0.54 -4.83 7.33
N GLU A 96 -0.54 -3.83 8.21
CA GLU A 96 0.67 -3.31 8.85
C GLU A 96 1.41 -4.41 9.63
N SER A 97 0.66 -5.21 10.40
CA SER A 97 1.22 -6.35 11.13
C SER A 97 1.81 -7.40 10.20
N GLU A 98 1.17 -7.66 9.05
CA GLU A 98 1.70 -8.58 8.05
C GLU A 98 2.96 -8.05 7.36
N VAL A 99 2.97 -6.76 6.98
CA VAL A 99 4.14 -6.08 6.43
C VAL A 99 5.32 -6.21 7.40
N LYS A 100 5.11 -5.92 8.70
CA LYS A 100 6.13 -6.07 9.74
C LYS A 100 6.70 -7.48 9.79
N ARG A 101 5.84 -8.51 9.84
CA ARG A 101 6.29 -9.92 9.84
C ARG A 101 7.08 -10.27 8.59
N LYS A 102 6.60 -9.86 7.41
CA LYS A 102 7.30 -10.09 6.14
C LYS A 102 8.66 -9.40 6.10
N LEU A 103 8.81 -8.23 6.72
CA LEU A 103 10.08 -7.52 6.73
C LEU A 103 11.07 -8.03 7.78
N GLN A 104 10.65 -8.81 8.77
CA GLN A 104 11.52 -9.40 9.79
C GLN A 104 12.10 -10.77 9.40
N ASN A 105 11.43 -11.51 8.51
CA ASN A 105 11.85 -12.84 8.03
C ASN A 105 12.65 -12.74 6.74
#